data_AF-A0A6L7VVW9-F1
#
_entry.id   AF-A0A6L7VVW9-F1
#
_cell.length_a   1.000
_cell.length_b   1.000
_cell.length_c   1.000
_cell.angle_alpha   90.00
_cell.angle_beta   90.00
_cell.angle_gamma   90.00
#
_symmetry.space_group_name_H-M   'P 1'
#
loop_
_entity.id
_entity.type
_entity.pdbx_description
1 polymer ?
#
loop_
_entity_poly.entity_id
_entity_poly.type
_entity_poly.pdbx_seq_one_letter_code
_entity_poly.pdbx_strand_id
1 'polypeptide(L)'
;MLRDIELLAKFTFDCWLLARIAYGADQSTVDGQTWERAVGDLLRIPELPSRQRSGLTTLFTTSSVSGVPHELDACSSGGGRMLILECKSQKSGVLKADVALFHEKTLDFYFANLSQFSKDQWWRILASSTPVSDSVRTFCVYLGIILVDPKYLPLPNIYRTASRPVADIYLREPLLQDAVRLGEIAQLALQQRWVYDEQSQEIKQSPNIWNPTEIQDLLWLQRELGSDILNLYALYRPSYLTRRAQLLHQSLRVS
;
A
#
# COMPACT_ATOMS: atom_id res chain seq x y z
N MET A 1 -11.20 0.17 -12.42
CA MET A 1 -11.18 -0.86 -11.38
C MET A 1 -10.19 -2.00 -11.68
N LEU A 2 -10.42 -2.90 -12.67
CA LEU A 2 -9.52 -4.05 -12.91
C LEU A 2 -8.04 -3.68 -13.20
N ARG A 3 -7.80 -2.55 -13.88
CA ARG A 3 -6.42 -2.07 -14.12
C ARG A 3 -5.75 -1.52 -12.86
N ASP A 4 -6.54 -0.92 -11.97
CA ASP A 4 -6.04 -0.28 -10.76
C ASP A 4 -5.62 -1.34 -9.73
N ILE A 5 -6.40 -2.43 -9.61
CA ILE A 5 -6.02 -3.56 -8.77
C ILE A 5 -4.77 -4.28 -9.28
N GLU A 6 -4.62 -4.50 -10.58
CA GLU A 6 -3.39 -5.12 -11.11
C GLU A 6 -2.15 -4.25 -10.86
N LEU A 7 -2.29 -2.91 -10.98
CA LEU A 7 -1.25 -1.95 -10.64
C LEU A 7 -0.85 -2.07 -9.15
N LEU A 8 -1.83 -1.96 -8.24
CA LEU A 8 -1.59 -2.02 -6.80
C LEU A 8 -0.99 -3.36 -6.40
N ALA A 9 -1.61 -4.47 -6.80
CA ALA A 9 -1.17 -5.80 -6.46
C ALA A 9 0.23 -6.11 -7.00
N LYS A 10 0.59 -5.64 -8.20
CA LYS A 10 1.96 -5.79 -8.72
C LYS A 10 2.95 -5.01 -7.87
N PHE A 11 2.68 -3.73 -7.64
CA PHE A 11 3.56 -2.85 -6.86
C PHE A 11 3.74 -3.35 -5.42
N THR A 12 2.64 -3.65 -4.72
CA THR A 12 2.70 -4.11 -3.31
C THR A 12 3.33 -5.48 -3.19
N PHE A 13 3.20 -6.36 -4.18
CA PHE A 13 3.87 -7.65 -4.17
C PHE A 13 5.40 -7.52 -4.21
N ASP A 14 5.91 -6.65 -5.08
CA ASP A 14 7.35 -6.41 -5.17
C ASP A 14 7.87 -5.74 -3.91
N CYS A 15 7.11 -4.79 -3.34
CA CYS A 15 7.43 -4.17 -2.06
C CYS A 15 7.44 -5.20 -0.91
N TRP A 16 6.47 -6.12 -0.89
CA TRP A 16 6.42 -7.21 0.09
C TRP A 16 7.61 -8.16 -0.06
N LEU A 17 7.98 -8.55 -1.28
CA LEU A 17 9.17 -9.36 -1.51
C LEU A 17 10.45 -8.65 -1.07
N LEU A 18 10.59 -7.35 -1.35
CA LEU A 18 11.69 -6.55 -0.83
C LEU A 18 11.73 -6.55 0.70
N ALA A 19 10.58 -6.34 1.37
CA ALA A 19 10.48 -6.37 2.82
C ALA A 19 10.90 -7.75 3.37
N ARG A 20 10.46 -8.84 2.74
CA ARG A 20 10.84 -10.22 3.11
C ARG A 20 12.34 -10.45 3.02
N ILE A 21 12.98 -9.95 1.97
CA ILE A 21 14.44 -10.06 1.77
C ILE A 21 15.17 -9.23 2.83
N ALA A 22 14.75 -7.98 3.02
CA ALA A 22 15.32 -7.06 4.00
C ALA A 22 15.24 -7.62 5.42
N TYR A 23 14.10 -8.23 5.79
CA TYR A 23 13.92 -8.84 7.10
C TYR A 23 14.69 -10.16 7.27
N GLY A 24 14.84 -10.94 6.20
CA GLY A 24 15.52 -12.24 6.22
C GLY A 24 17.05 -12.16 6.21
N ALA A 25 17.65 -11.04 5.81
CA ALA A 25 19.09 -10.82 5.80
C ALA A 25 19.59 -10.57 7.24
N ASP A 26 20.07 -11.63 7.91
CA ASP A 26 20.81 -11.61 9.18
C ASP A 26 20.17 -10.84 10.37
N GLN A 27 18.85 -10.54 10.29
CA GLN A 27 18.12 -9.72 11.27
C GLN A 27 18.73 -8.32 11.52
N SER A 28 19.73 -7.91 10.74
CA SER A 28 20.22 -6.54 10.72
C SER A 28 19.22 -5.70 9.95
N THR A 29 18.69 -4.66 10.58
CA THR A 29 17.81 -3.72 9.86
C THR A 29 18.57 -3.08 8.72
N VAL A 30 17.98 -3.14 7.53
CA VAL A 30 18.44 -2.38 6.38
C VAL A 30 18.41 -0.89 6.74
N ASP A 31 19.46 -0.18 6.34
CA ASP A 31 19.55 1.27 6.48
C ASP A 31 18.31 1.97 5.89
N GLY A 32 17.85 3.05 6.53
CA GLY A 32 16.63 3.76 6.15
C GLY A 32 16.66 4.30 4.73
N GLN A 33 17.75 4.96 4.34
CA GLN A 33 17.88 5.53 3.00
C GLN A 33 17.96 4.44 1.93
N THR A 34 18.62 3.33 2.26
CA THR A 34 18.67 2.15 1.37
C THR A 34 17.29 1.54 1.16
N TRP A 35 16.50 1.42 2.23
CA TRP A 35 15.11 0.94 2.16
C TRP A 35 14.22 1.87 1.34
N GLU A 36 14.22 3.17 1.65
CA GLU A 36 13.47 4.20 0.92
C GLU A 36 13.80 4.20 -0.58
N ARG A 37 15.09 4.15 -0.93
CA ARG A 37 15.54 4.12 -2.32
C ARG A 37 15.06 2.87 -3.04
N ALA A 38 15.22 1.69 -2.42
CA ALA A 38 14.84 0.42 -3.03
C ALA A 38 13.33 0.34 -3.29
N VAL A 39 12.52 0.78 -2.33
CA VAL A 39 11.06 0.83 -2.48
C VAL A 39 10.66 1.93 -3.48
N GLY A 40 11.25 3.12 -3.40
CA GLY A 40 10.98 4.23 -4.32
C GLY A 40 11.32 3.90 -5.78
N ASP A 41 12.34 3.08 -6.03
CA ASP A 41 12.69 2.62 -7.38
C ASP A 41 11.63 1.67 -7.99
N LEU A 42 10.78 1.03 -7.19
CA LEU A 42 9.63 0.28 -7.69
C LEU A 42 8.56 1.16 -8.34
N LEU A 43 8.56 2.48 -8.07
CA LEU A 43 7.66 3.43 -8.72
C LEU A 43 8.02 3.72 -10.17
N ARG A 44 9.01 3.05 -10.75
CA ARG A 44 9.30 3.07 -12.20
C ARG A 44 8.24 2.27 -12.95
N ILE A 45 7.03 2.83 -13.00
CA ILE A 45 5.83 2.23 -13.56
C ILE A 45 5.49 3.00 -14.84
N PRO A 46 5.46 2.38 -16.02
CA PRO A 46 5.17 3.06 -17.29
C PRO A 46 3.86 3.87 -17.28
N GLU A 47 2.85 3.35 -16.57
CA GLU A 47 1.53 3.96 -16.42
C GLU A 47 1.54 5.21 -15.52
N LEU A 48 2.60 5.42 -14.73
CA LEU A 48 2.80 6.54 -13.80
C LEU A 48 4.15 7.24 -14.07
N PRO A 49 4.29 7.98 -15.19
CA PRO A 49 5.59 8.47 -15.65
C PRO A 49 6.21 9.54 -14.74
N SER A 50 5.37 10.35 -14.08
CA SER A 50 5.82 11.39 -13.16
C SER A 50 6.24 10.75 -11.85
N ARG A 51 7.41 11.15 -11.33
CA ARG A 51 7.98 10.59 -10.10
C ARG A 51 8.62 11.67 -9.26
N GLN A 52 8.48 11.51 -7.96
CA GLN A 52 9.11 12.34 -6.95
C GLN A 52 9.80 11.42 -5.94
N ARG A 53 11.03 11.77 -5.56
CA ARG A 53 11.82 11.08 -4.53
C ARG A 53 11.80 11.88 -3.24
N SER A 54 12.35 11.31 -2.17
CA SER A 54 12.56 11.97 -0.88
C SER A 54 13.38 13.24 -1.00
N GLY A 55 13.30 14.10 0.02
CA GLY A 55 13.98 15.40 0.08
C GLY A 55 13.18 16.58 -0.49
N LEU A 56 11.97 16.37 -1.01
CA LEU A 56 11.07 17.44 -1.43
C LEU A 56 9.93 17.64 -0.43
N THR A 57 9.56 18.90 -0.20
CA THR A 57 8.49 19.30 0.75
C THR A 57 7.18 19.69 0.06
N THR A 58 7.06 19.38 -1.23
CA THR A 58 5.88 19.61 -2.06
C THR A 58 5.42 18.30 -2.68
N LEU A 59 4.17 18.18 -3.09
CA LEU A 59 3.68 17.07 -3.91
C LEU A 59 3.54 17.52 -5.36
N PHE A 60 4.46 17.13 -6.25
CA PHE A 60 4.49 17.54 -7.66
C PHE A 60 4.30 19.06 -7.85
N THR A 61 5.09 19.87 -7.14
CA THR A 61 5.03 21.35 -7.07
C THR A 61 3.89 21.95 -6.25
N THR A 62 2.95 21.14 -5.77
CA THR A 62 1.88 21.61 -4.88
C THR A 62 2.37 21.67 -3.44
N SER A 63 2.24 22.84 -2.81
CA SER A 63 2.47 23.00 -1.37
C SER A 63 1.27 22.49 -0.57
N SER A 64 1.47 22.17 0.71
CA SER A 64 0.40 21.81 1.63
C SER A 64 -0.56 22.98 1.88
N VAL A 65 -1.81 22.70 2.27
CA VAL A 65 -2.79 23.77 2.56
C VAL A 65 -2.45 24.50 3.86
N SER A 66 -1.87 23.81 4.83
CA SER A 66 -1.45 24.41 6.11
C SER A 66 -0.19 25.30 6.00
N GLY A 67 0.54 25.21 4.88
CA GLY A 67 1.86 25.81 4.73
C GLY A 67 3.00 25.07 5.45
N VAL A 68 2.71 23.95 6.14
CA VAL A 68 3.73 23.12 6.78
C VAL A 68 4.48 22.30 5.72
N PRO A 69 5.83 22.34 5.69
CA PRO A 69 6.60 21.52 4.75
C PRO A 69 6.49 20.04 5.14
N HIS A 70 5.86 19.25 4.28
CA HIS A 70 5.73 17.80 4.45
C HIS A 70 6.65 17.05 3.51
N GLU A 71 7.53 16.24 4.08
CA GLU A 71 8.33 15.30 3.30
C GLU A 71 7.58 13.98 3.12
N LEU A 72 7.57 13.50 1.87
CA LEU A 72 7.08 12.18 1.46
C LEU A 72 8.26 11.41 0.86
N ASP A 73 8.39 10.13 1.20
CA ASP A 73 9.59 9.37 0.80
C ASP A 73 9.64 9.10 -0.71
N ALA A 74 8.49 8.86 -1.32
CA ALA A 74 8.36 8.87 -2.77
C ALA A 74 6.90 8.98 -3.24
N CYS A 75 6.71 9.50 -4.45
CA CYS A 75 5.41 9.55 -5.11
C CYS A 75 5.55 9.26 -6.60
N SER A 76 4.49 8.75 -7.22
CA SER A 76 4.40 8.61 -8.67
C SER A 76 2.99 8.86 -9.17
N SER A 77 2.84 9.53 -10.31
CA SER A 77 1.55 9.94 -10.85
C SER A 77 1.46 9.81 -12.37
N GLY A 78 0.23 9.60 -12.86
CA GLY A 78 -0.07 9.49 -14.29
C GLY A 78 -1.54 9.13 -14.55
N GLY A 79 -2.15 9.78 -15.55
CA GLY A 79 -3.51 9.43 -16.00
C GLY A 79 -4.58 9.41 -14.88
N GLY A 80 -4.55 10.41 -13.99
CA GLY A 80 -5.48 10.53 -12.86
C GLY A 80 -5.21 9.56 -11.71
N ARG A 81 -4.03 8.92 -11.67
CA ARG A 81 -3.62 7.98 -10.62
C ARG A 81 -2.40 8.49 -9.89
N MET A 82 -2.30 8.18 -8.61
CA MET A 82 -1.13 8.48 -7.79
C MET A 82 -0.86 7.38 -6.77
N LEU A 83 0.40 6.97 -6.66
CA LEU A 83 0.92 6.18 -5.54
C LEU A 83 1.76 7.10 -4.66
N ILE A 84 1.45 7.14 -3.37
CA ILE A 84 2.17 7.93 -2.36
C ILE A 84 2.75 6.97 -1.33
N LEU A 85 4.07 7.06 -1.09
CA LEU A 85 4.79 6.14 -0.23
C LEU A 85 5.33 6.82 1.02
N GLU A 86 5.19 6.11 2.14
CA GLU A 86 5.97 6.32 3.37
C GLU A 86 6.65 4.98 3.72
N CYS A 87 7.93 5.02 4.01
CA CYS A 87 8.83 3.89 4.22
C CYS A 87 9.34 3.91 5.66
N LYS A 88 9.40 2.74 6.30
CA LYS A 88 9.96 2.58 7.65
C LYS A 88 10.86 1.36 7.71
N SER A 89 12.07 1.53 8.26
CA SER A 89 13.02 0.43 8.45
C SER A 89 13.50 0.25 9.90
N GLN A 90 12.91 1.00 10.83
CA GLN A 90 13.34 1.03 12.23
C GLN A 90 13.07 -0.31 12.93
N LYS A 91 13.99 -0.73 13.81
CA LYS A 91 13.84 -1.94 14.64
C LYS A 91 12.61 -1.91 15.55
N SER A 92 12.22 -0.73 16.00
CA SER A 92 11.01 -0.51 16.81
C SER A 92 9.71 -0.80 16.04
N GLY A 93 9.79 -0.98 14.72
CA GLY A 93 8.65 -1.13 13.84
C GLY A 93 7.89 0.18 13.66
N VAL A 94 6.78 0.07 12.93
CA VAL A 94 5.86 1.19 12.66
C VAL A 94 4.97 1.42 13.87
N LEU A 95 4.87 2.67 14.32
CA LEU A 95 3.98 3.09 15.40
C LEU A 95 2.66 3.66 14.84
N LYS A 96 1.62 3.70 15.68
CA LYS A 96 0.35 4.37 15.29
C LYS A 96 0.55 5.85 14.96
N ALA A 97 1.51 6.50 15.64
CA ALA A 97 1.87 7.89 15.37
C ALA A 97 2.42 8.09 13.95
N ASP A 98 3.20 7.13 13.42
CA ASP A 98 3.69 7.19 12.03
C ASP A 98 2.52 7.14 11.04
N VAL A 99 1.55 6.26 11.28
CA VAL A 99 0.36 6.12 10.43
C VAL A 99 -0.48 7.40 10.46
N ALA A 100 -0.69 7.97 11.65
CA ALA A 100 -1.43 9.23 11.82
C ALA A 100 -0.71 10.38 11.12
N LEU A 101 0.61 10.51 11.31
CA LEU A 101 1.39 11.55 10.65
C LEU A 101 1.32 11.43 9.13
N PHE A 102 1.47 10.22 8.59
CA PHE A 102 1.35 9.98 7.15
C PHE A 102 -0.05 10.33 6.63
N HIS A 103 -1.09 9.98 7.38
CA HIS A 103 -2.47 10.36 7.06
C HIS A 103 -2.63 11.88 6.94
N GLU A 104 -2.21 12.63 7.97
CA GLU A 104 -2.30 14.09 8.00
C GLU A 104 -1.51 14.74 6.86
N LYS A 105 -0.25 14.33 6.63
CA LYS A 105 0.58 14.82 5.51
C LYS A 105 -0.17 14.72 4.18
N THR A 106 -0.76 13.55 3.91
CA THR A 106 -1.44 13.29 2.63
C THR A 106 -2.77 14.03 2.48
N LEU A 107 -3.52 14.21 3.58
CA LEU A 107 -4.73 15.03 3.57
C LEU A 107 -4.41 16.51 3.36
N ASP A 108 -3.35 17.00 3.97
CA ASP A 108 -2.93 18.39 3.85
C ASP A 108 -2.58 18.75 2.38
N PHE A 109 -1.90 17.84 1.67
CA PHE A 109 -1.70 17.98 0.22
C PHE A 109 -3.00 17.85 -0.58
N TYR A 110 -3.87 16.90 -0.21
CA TYR A 110 -5.15 16.72 -0.90
C TYR A 110 -6.02 17.98 -0.81
N PHE A 111 -6.02 18.62 0.37
CA PHE A 111 -6.81 19.82 0.63
C PHE A 111 -6.26 21.08 -0.04
N ALA A 112 -4.98 21.08 -0.40
CA ALA A 112 -4.34 22.22 -1.09
C ALA A 112 -4.94 22.49 -2.48
N ASN A 113 -5.51 21.46 -3.13
CA ASN A 113 -6.15 21.61 -4.44
C ASN A 113 -7.30 20.61 -4.63
N LEU A 114 -8.32 20.72 -3.78
CA LEU A 114 -9.48 19.81 -3.76
C LEU A 114 -10.17 19.65 -5.11
N SER A 115 -10.39 20.75 -5.85
CA SER A 115 -11.12 20.72 -7.12
C SER A 115 -10.39 19.93 -8.21
N GLN A 116 -9.06 19.93 -8.19
CA GLN A 116 -8.26 19.13 -9.10
C GLN A 116 -8.07 17.70 -8.56
N PHE A 117 -7.62 17.56 -7.31
CA PHE A 117 -7.23 16.27 -6.77
C PHE A 117 -8.40 15.34 -6.47
N SER A 118 -9.62 15.85 -6.32
CA SER A 118 -10.83 15.02 -6.15
C SER A 118 -11.14 14.13 -7.36
N LYS A 119 -10.57 14.46 -8.54
CA LYS A 119 -10.73 13.71 -9.79
C LYS A 119 -9.69 12.60 -9.95
N ASP A 120 -8.67 12.59 -9.10
CA ASP A 120 -7.62 11.59 -9.11
C ASP A 120 -7.96 10.38 -8.25
N GLN A 121 -7.09 9.37 -8.26
CA GLN A 121 -7.11 8.21 -7.37
C GLN A 121 -5.76 8.10 -6.68
N TRP A 122 -5.70 8.49 -5.41
CA TRP A 122 -4.49 8.44 -4.59
C TRP A 122 -4.52 7.22 -3.68
N TRP A 123 -3.56 6.32 -3.89
CA TRP A 123 -3.32 5.20 -2.99
C TRP A 123 -2.10 5.49 -2.13
N ARG A 124 -2.32 5.51 -0.82
CA ARG A 124 -1.30 5.75 0.19
C ARG A 124 -0.81 4.41 0.69
N ILE A 125 0.50 4.21 0.62
CA ILE A 125 1.13 2.93 0.90
C ILE A 125 2.19 3.16 1.96
N LEU A 126 2.08 2.42 3.07
CA LEU A 126 3.10 2.39 4.11
C LEU A 126 3.90 1.09 3.95
N ALA A 127 5.20 1.23 3.66
CA ALA A 127 6.12 0.12 3.40
C ALA A 127 7.11 -0.06 4.55
N SER A 128 6.99 -1.16 5.29
CA SER A 128 7.84 -1.48 6.42
C SER A 128 8.81 -2.62 6.08
N SER A 129 10.10 -2.46 6.40
CA SER A 129 11.08 -3.54 6.28
C SER A 129 11.01 -4.54 7.46
N THR A 130 10.25 -4.22 8.51
CA THR A 130 10.06 -5.08 9.69
C THR A 130 8.59 -5.41 9.89
N PRO A 131 8.24 -6.54 10.55
CA PRO A 131 6.86 -6.89 10.87
C PRO A 131 6.15 -5.77 11.64
N VAL A 132 4.90 -5.52 11.29
CA VAL A 132 4.06 -4.50 11.93
C VAL A 132 2.99 -5.17 12.81
N SER A 133 2.77 -4.58 13.99
CA SER A 133 1.79 -5.09 14.95
C SER A 133 0.36 -5.06 14.40
N ASP A 134 -0.49 -5.98 14.85
CA ASP A 134 -1.89 -6.06 14.40
C ASP A 134 -2.65 -4.77 14.73
N SER A 135 -2.34 -4.10 15.85
CA SER A 135 -2.99 -2.84 16.23
C SER A 135 -2.71 -1.68 15.25
N VAL A 136 -1.52 -1.64 14.66
CA VAL A 136 -1.11 -0.63 13.67
C VAL A 136 -1.70 -1.00 12.30
N ARG A 137 -1.75 -2.30 11.98
CA ARG A 137 -2.41 -2.82 10.78
C ARG A 137 -3.90 -2.50 10.75
N THR A 138 -4.62 -2.75 11.85
CA THR A 138 -6.03 -2.35 12.02
C THR A 138 -6.20 -0.85 11.77
N PHE A 139 -5.29 -0.03 12.30
CA PHE A 139 -5.35 1.43 12.12
C PHE A 139 -5.09 1.86 10.67
N CYS A 140 -4.16 1.20 9.95
CA CYS A 140 -3.95 1.42 8.52
C CYS A 140 -5.22 1.10 7.70
N VAL A 141 -5.87 -0.05 7.97
CA VAL A 141 -7.13 -0.43 7.28
C VAL A 141 -8.23 0.59 7.54
N TYR A 142 -8.39 1.01 8.80
CA TYR A 142 -9.37 2.03 9.18
C TYR A 142 -9.17 3.32 8.38
N LEU A 143 -7.94 3.81 8.31
CA LEU A 143 -7.60 5.05 7.60
C LEU A 143 -7.54 4.89 6.08
N GLY A 144 -7.59 3.68 5.52
CA GLY A 144 -7.43 3.45 4.08
C GLY A 144 -5.99 3.64 3.60
N ILE A 145 -5.03 3.16 4.39
CA ILE A 145 -3.61 3.11 4.05
C ILE A 145 -3.26 1.65 3.79
N ILE A 146 -2.68 1.38 2.62
CA ILE A 146 -2.25 0.05 2.23
C ILE A 146 -0.93 -0.24 2.95
N LEU A 147 -0.97 -1.16 3.91
CA LEU A 147 0.23 -1.60 4.62
C LEU A 147 0.92 -2.74 3.86
N VAL A 148 2.22 -2.59 3.67
CA VAL A 148 3.12 -3.64 3.17
C VAL A 148 4.21 -3.88 4.20
N ASP A 149 4.35 -5.11 4.66
CA ASP A 149 5.38 -5.52 5.63
C ASP A 149 5.83 -6.97 5.33
N PRO A 150 6.88 -7.51 5.96
CA PRO A 150 7.35 -8.85 5.65
C PRO A 150 6.45 -9.96 6.20
N LYS A 151 5.47 -9.64 7.06
CA LYS A 151 4.74 -10.67 7.81
C LYS A 151 3.63 -11.32 6.97
N TYR A 152 2.84 -10.51 6.27
CA TYR A 152 1.66 -10.99 5.54
C TYR A 152 1.64 -10.51 4.10
N LEU A 153 1.07 -11.33 3.21
CA LEU A 153 0.87 -10.95 1.82
C LEU A 153 -0.06 -9.71 1.75
N PRO A 154 0.23 -8.66 0.96
CA PRO A 154 -0.56 -7.42 0.97
C PRO A 154 -2.02 -7.64 0.56
N LEU A 155 -2.93 -6.83 1.13
CA LEU A 155 -4.37 -6.92 0.84
C LEU A 155 -4.70 -6.81 -0.67
N PRO A 156 -4.04 -5.94 -1.47
CA PRO A 156 -4.24 -5.95 -2.92
C PRO A 156 -3.98 -7.29 -3.59
N ASN A 157 -3.02 -8.06 -3.09
CA ASN A 157 -2.72 -9.39 -3.62
C ASN A 157 -3.77 -10.42 -3.23
N ILE A 158 -4.35 -10.31 -2.03
CA ILE A 158 -5.46 -11.15 -1.57
C ILE A 158 -6.69 -10.88 -2.44
N TYR A 159 -7.12 -9.61 -2.51
CA TYR A 159 -8.29 -9.20 -3.30
C TYR A 159 -8.15 -9.60 -4.76
N ARG A 160 -7.02 -9.26 -5.41
CA ARG A 160 -6.78 -9.62 -6.81
C ARG A 160 -6.90 -11.12 -7.06
N THR A 161 -6.40 -11.93 -6.13
CA THR A 161 -6.47 -13.39 -6.29
C THR A 161 -7.91 -13.87 -6.11
N ALA A 162 -8.61 -13.38 -5.09
CA ALA A 162 -10.00 -13.72 -4.82
C ALA A 162 -10.96 -13.28 -5.93
N SER A 163 -10.68 -12.18 -6.63
CA SER A 163 -11.48 -11.70 -7.76
C SER A 163 -11.29 -12.50 -9.06
N ARG A 164 -10.46 -13.56 -9.08
CA ARG A 164 -10.25 -14.38 -10.28
C ARG A 164 -11.09 -15.65 -10.20
N PRO A 165 -11.90 -15.96 -11.23
CA PRO A 165 -12.73 -17.17 -11.24
C PRO A 165 -11.94 -18.48 -11.03
N VAL A 166 -10.67 -18.51 -11.42
CA VAL A 166 -9.82 -19.70 -11.22
C VAL A 166 -9.50 -19.98 -9.74
N ALA A 167 -9.69 -19.00 -8.84
CA ALA A 167 -9.44 -19.17 -7.42
C ALA A 167 -10.40 -20.18 -6.78
N ASP A 168 -11.63 -20.29 -7.27
CA ASP A 168 -12.67 -21.21 -6.76
C ASP A 168 -12.27 -22.69 -6.87
N ILE A 169 -11.32 -23.01 -7.75
CA ILE A 169 -10.77 -24.36 -7.93
C ILE A 169 -9.84 -24.74 -6.76
N TYR A 170 -9.17 -23.76 -6.16
CA TYR A 170 -8.05 -23.99 -5.25
C TYR A 170 -8.30 -23.49 -3.82
N LEU A 171 -9.22 -22.56 -3.65
CA LEU A 171 -9.48 -21.85 -2.40
C LEU A 171 -10.94 -21.98 -2.00
N ARG A 172 -11.22 -21.89 -0.70
CA ARG A 172 -12.56 -22.05 -0.13
C ARG A 172 -13.45 -20.88 -0.56
N GLU A 173 -14.52 -21.16 -1.32
CA GLU A 173 -15.45 -20.15 -1.86
C GLU A 173 -15.96 -19.14 -0.82
N PRO A 174 -16.39 -19.52 0.40
CA PRO A 174 -16.87 -18.53 1.38
C PRO A 174 -15.80 -17.49 1.73
N LEU A 175 -14.52 -17.89 1.78
CA LEU A 175 -13.43 -16.96 2.06
C LEU A 175 -13.14 -16.02 0.90
N LEU A 176 -13.33 -16.50 -0.34
CA LEU A 176 -13.13 -15.68 -1.52
C LEU A 176 -14.21 -14.60 -1.63
N GLN A 177 -15.46 -14.94 -1.34
CA GLN A 177 -16.56 -13.98 -1.34
C GLN A 177 -16.32 -12.85 -0.33
N ASP A 178 -15.95 -13.19 0.91
CA ASP A 178 -15.62 -12.16 1.91
C ASP A 178 -14.35 -11.38 1.57
N ALA A 179 -13.34 -12.02 0.99
CA ALA A 179 -12.12 -11.35 0.55
C ALA A 179 -12.40 -10.35 -0.59
N VAL A 180 -13.33 -10.64 -1.49
CA VAL A 180 -13.78 -9.68 -2.52
C VAL A 180 -14.50 -8.51 -1.86
N ARG A 181 -15.52 -8.79 -1.05
CA ARG A 181 -16.35 -7.78 -0.39
C ARG A 181 -15.53 -6.81 0.47
N LEU A 182 -14.70 -7.34 1.37
CA LEU A 182 -13.89 -6.53 2.29
C LEU A 182 -12.64 -5.97 1.61
N GLY A 183 -12.05 -6.71 0.67
CA GLY A 183 -10.82 -6.32 -0.02
C GLY A 183 -10.99 -5.11 -0.93
N GLU A 184 -12.16 -4.96 -1.56
CA GLU A 184 -12.49 -3.78 -2.37
C GLU A 184 -12.48 -2.50 -1.52
N ILE A 185 -13.17 -2.54 -0.37
CA ILE A 185 -13.27 -1.42 0.57
C ILE A 185 -11.88 -1.01 1.09
N ALA A 186 -11.03 -1.98 1.41
CA ALA A 186 -9.68 -1.73 1.95
C ALA A 186 -8.72 -1.02 1.00
N GLN A 187 -9.05 -0.95 -0.29
CA GLN A 187 -8.19 -0.39 -1.33
C GLN A 187 -8.78 0.84 -2.00
N LEU A 188 -9.90 1.36 -1.48
CA LEU A 188 -10.46 2.62 -1.92
C LEU A 188 -9.40 3.73 -1.81
N ALA A 189 -9.27 4.50 -2.89
CA ALA A 189 -8.40 5.66 -2.94
C ALA A 189 -8.84 6.74 -1.94
N LEU A 190 -7.95 7.68 -1.65
CA LEU A 190 -8.22 8.79 -0.72
C LEU A 190 -9.52 9.54 -1.08
N GLN A 191 -9.70 9.83 -2.36
CA GLN A 191 -10.85 10.57 -2.92
C GLN A 191 -12.18 9.84 -2.73
N GLN A 192 -12.16 8.51 -2.70
CA GLN A 192 -13.37 7.70 -2.46
C GLN A 192 -13.74 7.67 -0.96
N ARG A 193 -12.80 8.01 -0.08
CA ARG A 193 -13.00 8.08 1.38
C ARG A 193 -13.31 9.50 1.85
N TRP A 194 -12.77 10.49 1.14
CA TRP A 194 -12.91 11.92 1.37
C TRP A 194 -13.46 12.57 0.10
N VAL A 195 -14.78 12.46 -0.06
CA VAL A 195 -15.48 12.86 -1.27
C VAL A 195 -15.67 14.37 -1.25
N TYR A 196 -15.18 15.04 -2.28
CA TYR A 196 -15.42 16.46 -2.50
C TYR A 196 -16.64 16.65 -3.40
N ASP A 197 -17.59 17.47 -2.96
CA ASP A 197 -18.78 17.83 -3.72
C ASP A 197 -18.57 19.21 -4.36
N GLU A 198 -18.37 19.24 -5.68
CA GLU A 198 -18.09 20.48 -6.41
C GLU A 198 -19.24 21.50 -6.33
N GLN A 199 -20.49 21.05 -6.13
CA GLN A 199 -21.65 21.95 -6.10
C GLN A 199 -21.76 22.68 -4.77
N SER A 200 -21.60 21.94 -3.66
CA SER A 200 -21.65 22.51 -2.30
C SER A 200 -20.29 23.05 -1.84
N GLN A 201 -19.20 22.72 -2.53
CA GLN A 201 -17.81 22.97 -2.11
C GLN A 201 -17.49 22.34 -0.74
N GLU A 202 -18.19 21.27 -0.38
CA GLU A 202 -18.00 20.57 0.88
C GLU A 202 -17.18 19.29 0.69
N ILE A 203 -16.46 18.91 1.74
CA ILE A 203 -15.83 17.61 1.85
C ILE A 203 -16.60 16.71 2.81
N LYS A 204 -16.89 15.50 2.37
CA LYS A 204 -17.62 14.49 3.14
C LYS A 204 -16.72 13.29 3.34
N GLN A 205 -16.43 13.00 4.60
CA GLN A 205 -15.84 11.72 4.99
C GLN A 205 -16.98 10.71 5.18
N SER A 206 -16.79 9.46 4.76
CA SER A 206 -17.68 8.38 5.14
C SER A 206 -17.13 7.67 6.40
N PRO A 207 -17.57 8.05 7.61
CA PRO A 207 -17.00 7.50 8.86
C PRO A 207 -17.37 6.02 9.08
N ASN A 208 -18.44 5.54 8.46
CA ASN A 208 -18.99 4.19 8.66
C ASN A 208 -18.60 3.21 7.55
N ILE A 209 -17.43 3.40 6.93
CA ILE A 209 -16.93 2.45 5.93
C ILE A 209 -16.65 1.08 6.55
N TRP A 210 -16.34 1.04 7.86
CA TRP A 210 -15.94 -0.17 8.55
C TRP A 210 -16.72 -0.41 9.83
N ASN A 211 -17.13 -1.66 10.01
CA ASN A 211 -17.51 -2.20 11.31
C ASN A 211 -16.23 -2.73 11.99
N PRO A 212 -16.07 -2.64 13.32
CA PRO A 212 -14.87 -3.17 13.99
C PRO A 212 -14.61 -4.65 13.70
N THR A 213 -15.66 -5.46 13.55
CA THR A 213 -15.56 -6.88 13.21
C THR A 213 -15.05 -7.10 11.80
N GLU A 214 -15.47 -6.29 10.83
CA GLU A 214 -15.05 -6.43 9.43
C GLU A 214 -13.55 -6.21 9.23
N ILE A 215 -12.94 -5.30 10.01
CA ILE A 215 -11.49 -5.15 9.97
C ILE A 215 -10.82 -6.42 10.52
N GLN A 216 -11.32 -7.00 11.61
CA GLN A 216 -10.77 -8.24 12.14
C GLN A 216 -10.94 -9.41 11.16
N ASP A 217 -12.10 -9.53 10.52
CA ASP A 217 -12.38 -10.53 9.50
C ASP A 217 -11.44 -10.38 8.30
N LEU A 218 -11.24 -9.15 7.81
CA LEU A 218 -10.29 -8.87 6.74
C LEU A 218 -8.85 -9.26 7.10
N LEU A 219 -8.40 -8.96 8.32
CA LEU A 219 -7.06 -9.34 8.78
C LEU A 219 -6.93 -10.84 9.01
N TRP A 220 -8.00 -11.51 9.40
CA TRP A 220 -8.03 -12.98 9.45
C TRP A 220 -7.95 -13.58 8.04
N LEU A 221 -8.75 -13.09 7.08
CA LEU A 221 -8.68 -13.50 5.67
C LEU A 221 -7.28 -13.28 5.07
N GLN A 222 -6.64 -12.16 5.38
CA GLN A 222 -5.26 -11.89 4.93
C GLN A 222 -4.28 -12.97 5.40
N ARG A 223 -4.44 -13.46 6.63
CA ARG A 223 -3.59 -14.51 7.21
C ARG A 223 -3.86 -15.86 6.56
N GLU A 224 -5.12 -16.26 6.50
CA GLU A 224 -5.53 -17.56 5.96
C GLU A 224 -5.24 -17.65 4.46
N LEU A 225 -5.83 -16.77 3.66
CA LEU A 225 -5.66 -16.79 2.21
C LEU A 225 -4.24 -16.45 1.81
N GLY A 226 -3.53 -15.60 2.57
CA GLY A 226 -2.14 -15.27 2.29
C GLY A 226 -1.24 -16.51 2.30
N SER A 227 -1.43 -17.39 3.30
CA SER A 227 -0.72 -18.67 3.38
C SER A 227 -1.07 -19.59 2.21
N ASP A 228 -2.38 -19.77 1.95
CA ASP A 228 -2.87 -20.64 0.88
C ASP A 228 -2.36 -20.19 -0.50
N ILE A 229 -2.40 -18.88 -0.78
CA ILE A 229 -1.90 -18.29 -2.03
C ILE A 229 -0.40 -18.55 -2.20
N LEU A 230 0.40 -18.40 -1.14
CA LEU A 230 1.84 -18.68 -1.21
C LEU A 230 2.13 -20.16 -1.46
N ASN A 231 1.34 -21.07 -0.89
CA ASN A 231 1.42 -22.50 -1.17
C ASN A 231 1.12 -22.79 -2.65
N LEU A 232 0.10 -22.14 -3.23
CA LEU A 232 -0.21 -22.26 -4.66
C LEU A 232 0.93 -21.74 -5.54
N TYR A 233 1.60 -20.64 -5.17
CA TYR A 233 2.81 -20.19 -5.87
C TYR A 233 3.92 -21.22 -5.83
N ALA A 234 4.16 -21.85 -4.68
CA ALA A 234 5.18 -22.88 -4.54
C ALA A 234 4.87 -24.12 -5.39
N LEU A 235 3.60 -24.53 -5.44
CA LEU A 235 3.14 -25.70 -6.17
C LEU A 235 3.14 -25.49 -7.70
N TYR A 236 2.57 -24.39 -8.18
CA TYR A 236 2.32 -24.19 -9.62
C TYR A 236 3.36 -23.31 -10.31
N ARG A 237 4.14 -22.53 -9.56
CA ARG A 237 5.21 -21.67 -10.09
C ARG A 237 6.47 -21.83 -9.26
N PRO A 238 7.01 -23.05 -9.15
CA PRO A 238 8.25 -23.29 -8.42
C PRO A 238 9.34 -22.36 -8.98
N SER A 239 10.16 -21.77 -8.10
CA SER A 239 11.18 -20.74 -8.39
C SER A 239 10.70 -19.32 -8.71
N TYR A 240 9.41 -19.05 -8.91
CA TYR A 240 8.96 -17.69 -9.27
C TYR A 240 9.33 -16.66 -8.18
N LEU A 241 9.00 -16.96 -6.93
CA LEU A 241 9.31 -16.09 -5.78
C LEU A 241 10.82 -15.88 -5.64
N THR A 242 11.61 -16.95 -5.74
CA THR A 242 13.07 -16.91 -5.65
C THR A 242 13.69 -16.07 -6.76
N ARG A 243 13.29 -16.28 -8.01
CA ARG A 243 13.80 -15.49 -9.15
C ARG A 243 13.43 -14.03 -9.03
N ARG A 244 12.18 -13.73 -8.65
CA ARG A 244 11.75 -12.33 -8.45
C ARG A 244 12.52 -11.68 -7.30
N ALA A 245 12.71 -12.39 -6.20
CA ALA A 245 13.49 -11.93 -5.07
C ALA A 245 14.96 -11.64 -5.44
N GLN A 246 15.60 -12.50 -6.24
CA GLN A 246 16.98 -12.27 -6.71
C GLN A 246 17.11 -10.98 -7.53
N LEU A 247 16.15 -10.69 -8.41
CA LEU A 247 16.13 -9.44 -9.18
C LEU A 247 15.97 -8.22 -8.26
N LEU A 248 15.10 -8.32 -7.26
CA LEU A 248 14.83 -7.24 -6.31
C LEU A 248 15.98 -7.03 -5.31
N HIS A 249 16.69 -8.08 -4.94
CA HIS A 249 17.80 -8.01 -3.99
C HIS A 249 18.95 -7.12 -4.48
N GLN A 250 19.13 -7.02 -5.81
CA GLN A 250 20.11 -6.09 -6.40
C GLN A 250 19.83 -4.64 -5.97
N SER A 251 18.56 -4.24 -5.85
CA SER A 251 18.16 -2.90 -5.42
C SER A 251 18.53 -2.58 -3.96
N LEU A 252 18.75 -3.60 -3.12
CA LEU A 252 19.16 -3.44 -1.71
C LEU A 252 20.69 -3.39 -1.54
N ARG A 253 21.47 -3.72 -2.58
CA ARG A 253 22.95 -3.79 -2.51
C ARG A 253 23.67 -2.58 -3.10
N VAL A 254 22.98 -1.70 -3.80
CA VAL A 254 23.56 -0.49 -4.38
C VAL A 254 23.54 0.63 -3.32
N SER A 255 24.50 0.55 -2.40
CA SER A 255 24.87 1.62 -1.45
C SER A 255 26.18 2.26 -1.89
#